data_AF-A0AAU5JQP4-F1
#
_entry.id   AF-A0AAU5JQP4-F1
#
_cell.length_a   1.000
_cell.length_b   1.000
_cell.length_c   1.000
_cell.angle_alpha   90.00
_cell.angle_beta   90.00
_cell.angle_gamma   90.00
#
_symmetry.space_group_name_H-M   'P 1'
#
loop_
_entity.id
_entity.type
_entity.pdbx_description
1 polymer ?
#
loop_
_entity_poly.entity_id
_entity_poly.type
_entity_poly.pdbx_seq_one_letter_code
_entity_poly.pdbx_strand_id
1 'polypeptide(L)'
;MSHVHPTRPGVPEPTLTSDTHAPCRTPGSTDTPAIPAQNKGPAAQPSTPPSTRPSPHPSPHGLTRFNAASAAEAETLLLSCCHSPRWAERVTAHRPYPTVDALLAAADEAGYDLSRADLDEALAAESSAPPHPDAPPAARTALRAAHAAYESSFGHAFVISLENVRPGERLDQVLAGIRSRLGNEPEEERVIAADELRRLARARLAFRLSEGLTPRHSEA
;
A
#
# COMPACT_ATOMS: atom_id res chain seq x y z
N MET A 1 -48.87 41.31 -24.30
CA MET A 1 -47.56 41.97 -24.44
C MET A 1 -46.57 40.93 -24.92
N SER A 2 -45.70 41.27 -25.88
CA SER A 2 -44.90 40.28 -26.60
C SER A 2 -43.47 40.24 -26.09
N HIS A 3 -43.01 39.07 -25.64
CA HIS A 3 -41.58 38.78 -25.50
C HIS A 3 -41.24 37.51 -26.27
N VAL A 4 -40.43 37.68 -27.31
CA VAL A 4 -39.85 36.61 -28.12
C VAL A 4 -38.48 36.27 -27.53
N HIS A 5 -38.15 34.97 -27.46
CA HIS A 5 -36.77 34.50 -27.31
C HIS A 5 -36.47 33.52 -28.46
N PRO A 6 -35.42 33.77 -29.27
CA PRO A 6 -35.13 32.98 -30.46
C PRO A 6 -34.38 31.67 -30.16
N THR A 7 -34.36 30.79 -31.15
CA THR A 7 -33.81 29.43 -31.12
C THR A 7 -32.29 29.34 -31.17
N ARG A 8 -31.74 28.24 -30.65
CA ARG A 8 -30.31 27.87 -30.70
C ARG A 8 -29.95 27.07 -31.96
N PRO A 9 -28.97 27.53 -32.74
CA PRO A 9 -27.90 26.68 -33.31
C PRO A 9 -26.52 27.21 -32.85
N GLY A 10 -25.38 26.53 -33.04
CA GLY A 10 -25.07 25.21 -33.62
C GLY A 10 -23.55 25.13 -33.82
N VAL A 11 -22.90 24.00 -33.48
CA VAL A 11 -21.43 23.86 -33.52
C VAL A 11 -20.95 23.28 -34.85
N PRO A 12 -19.82 23.79 -35.39
CA PRO A 12 -18.91 22.96 -36.18
C PRO A 12 -17.43 23.13 -35.78
N GLU A 13 -16.75 22.02 -35.47
CA GLU A 13 -15.35 21.83 -35.90
C GLU A 13 -15.35 21.51 -37.40
N PRO A 14 -14.30 21.90 -38.16
CA PRO A 14 -13.17 20.99 -38.43
C PRO A 14 -11.82 21.77 -38.47
N THR A 15 -10.63 21.24 -38.81
CA THR A 15 -10.27 20.03 -39.60
C THR A 15 -8.83 19.59 -39.24
N LEU A 16 -8.49 18.31 -39.42
CA LEU A 16 -7.08 17.90 -39.57
C LEU A 16 -6.58 18.19 -41.00
N THR A 17 -5.29 18.47 -41.14
CA THR A 17 -4.57 18.46 -42.42
C THR A 17 -3.40 17.48 -42.38
N SER A 18 -3.19 16.77 -43.49
CA SER A 18 -2.24 15.66 -43.61
C SER A 18 -0.90 16.06 -44.23
N ASP A 19 -0.01 15.06 -44.32
CA ASP A 19 1.14 14.93 -45.22
C ASP A 19 2.42 15.74 -44.97
N THR A 20 3.52 15.00 -44.75
CA THR A 20 4.75 15.14 -45.57
C THR A 20 5.66 13.91 -45.41
N HIS A 21 5.96 13.28 -46.54
CA HIS A 21 7.08 12.36 -46.88
C HIS A 21 7.61 11.29 -45.90
N ALA A 22 7.59 10.04 -46.39
CA ALA A 22 8.61 9.03 -46.10
C ALA A 22 9.87 9.21 -46.99
N PRO A 23 11.00 8.57 -46.61
CA PRO A 23 11.68 7.71 -47.59
C PRO A 23 12.03 6.32 -47.03
N CYS A 24 12.21 5.34 -47.92
CA CYS A 24 12.55 3.95 -47.58
C CYS A 24 14.06 3.66 -47.67
N ARG A 25 14.58 2.73 -46.83
CA ARG A 25 15.37 1.52 -47.22
C ARG A 25 16.25 0.98 -46.08
N THR A 26 16.04 -0.29 -45.73
CA THR A 26 17.06 -1.27 -45.30
C THR A 26 17.66 -1.95 -46.56
N PRO A 27 18.63 -2.91 -46.53
CA PRO A 27 19.38 -3.56 -45.44
C PRO A 27 20.92 -3.24 -45.53
N GLY A 28 21.88 -3.87 -44.83
CA GLY A 28 21.92 -4.88 -43.75
C GLY A 28 23.13 -5.84 -43.93
N SER A 29 23.54 -6.57 -42.87
CA SER A 29 24.76 -7.42 -42.79
C SER A 29 26.10 -6.66 -42.86
N THR A 30 27.24 -7.20 -42.38
CA THR A 30 27.52 -8.43 -41.60
C THR A 30 27.78 -8.06 -40.11
N ASP A 31 28.58 -8.67 -39.21
CA ASP A 31 29.54 -9.80 -39.22
C ASP A 31 29.77 -10.37 -37.80
N THR A 32 30.49 -11.49 -37.65
CA THR A 32 31.08 -12.01 -36.39
C THR A 32 32.14 -13.08 -36.71
N PRO A 33 33.40 -12.90 -36.27
CA PRO A 33 34.03 -14.00 -35.51
C PRO A 33 35.08 -13.63 -34.44
N ALA A 34 35.38 -14.64 -33.61
CA ALA A 34 36.64 -14.93 -32.92
C ALA A 34 37.07 -14.13 -31.66
N ILE A 35 37.05 -14.85 -30.52
CA ILE A 35 37.97 -14.69 -29.38
C ILE A 35 39.30 -15.37 -29.76
N PRO A 36 40.48 -14.90 -29.30
CA PRO A 36 41.12 -15.62 -28.19
C PRO A 36 42.04 -14.78 -27.27
N ALA A 37 41.97 -15.02 -25.97
CA ALA A 37 43.13 -14.98 -25.07
C ALA A 37 42.82 -15.72 -23.76
N GLN A 38 43.78 -16.49 -23.25
CA GLN A 38 43.71 -17.15 -21.94
C GLN A 38 44.45 -16.28 -20.92
N ASN A 39 43.97 -16.21 -19.67
CA ASN A 39 44.80 -15.80 -18.54
C ASN A 39 44.49 -16.67 -17.31
N LYS A 40 45.48 -16.91 -16.45
CA LYS A 40 45.57 -18.17 -15.66
C LYS A 40 45.84 -17.95 -14.17
N GLY A 41 44.76 -17.78 -13.40
CA GLY A 41 44.77 -17.75 -11.93
C GLY A 41 45.16 -16.40 -11.30
N PRO A 42 45.25 -16.31 -9.95
CA PRO A 42 45.19 -17.41 -8.96
C PRO A 42 43.96 -17.38 -8.01
N ALA A 43 43.85 -18.43 -7.19
CA ALA A 43 43.16 -18.50 -5.90
C ALA A 43 41.73 -17.93 -5.77
N ALA A 44 40.73 -18.80 -5.95
CA ALA A 44 39.38 -18.54 -5.46
C ALA A 44 39.36 -18.52 -3.92
N GLN A 45 38.87 -17.44 -3.32
CA GLN A 45 38.53 -17.39 -1.90
C GLN A 45 37.21 -18.16 -1.64
N PRO A 46 36.99 -18.70 -0.43
CA PRO A 46 35.73 -19.37 -0.10
C PRO A 46 34.57 -18.40 -0.26
N SER A 47 33.65 -18.73 -1.16
CA SER A 47 32.50 -17.89 -1.47
C SER A 47 31.57 -17.82 -0.25
N THR A 48 31.51 -16.65 0.40
CA THR A 48 30.41 -16.33 1.31
C THR A 48 29.10 -16.48 0.54
N PRO A 49 28.07 -17.13 1.13
CA PRO A 49 26.77 -17.20 0.49
C PRO A 49 26.23 -15.77 0.30
N PRO A 50 25.54 -15.46 -0.82
CA PRO A 50 24.93 -14.15 -0.99
C PRO A 50 23.91 -13.94 0.13
N SER A 51 24.05 -12.84 0.89
CA SER A 51 23.08 -12.49 1.92
C SER A 51 21.69 -12.37 1.29
N THR A 52 20.82 -13.32 1.58
CA THR A 52 19.45 -13.38 1.08
C THR A 52 18.73 -12.11 1.50
N ARG A 53 18.55 -11.17 0.56
CA ARG A 53 17.56 -10.10 0.74
C ARG A 53 16.21 -10.79 0.98
N PRO A 54 15.49 -10.48 2.07
CA PRO A 54 14.17 -11.07 2.30
C PRO A 54 13.30 -10.71 1.09
N SER A 55 12.82 -11.74 0.40
CA SER A 55 11.87 -11.55 -0.69
C SER A 55 10.55 -11.11 -0.09
N PRO A 56 9.80 -10.17 -0.69
CA PRO A 56 8.56 -9.62 -0.12
C PRO A 56 7.38 -10.62 -0.14
N HIS A 57 7.65 -11.90 -0.32
CA HIS A 57 6.64 -12.96 -0.29
C HIS A 57 6.50 -13.47 1.16
N PRO A 58 5.29 -13.46 1.75
CA PRO A 58 5.07 -13.94 3.11
C PRO A 58 5.47 -15.41 3.23
N SER A 59 6.30 -15.74 4.22
CA SER A 59 6.95 -17.04 4.27
C SER A 59 6.00 -18.14 4.75
N PRO A 60 6.07 -19.38 4.21
CA PRO A 60 5.33 -20.52 4.77
C PRO A 60 5.67 -20.79 6.25
N HIS A 61 6.88 -20.45 6.67
CA HIS A 61 7.31 -20.52 8.06
C HIS A 61 6.58 -19.50 8.96
N GLY A 62 6.29 -18.29 8.46
CA GLY A 62 5.49 -17.28 9.16
C GLY A 62 4.07 -17.76 9.43
N LEU A 63 3.40 -18.31 8.40
CA LEU A 63 2.07 -18.92 8.55
C LEU A 63 2.08 -20.10 9.52
N THR A 64 3.10 -20.97 9.43
CA THR A 64 3.24 -22.13 10.31
C THR A 64 3.37 -21.71 11.77
N ARG A 65 4.16 -20.66 12.06
CA ARG A 65 4.26 -20.07 13.41
C ARG A 65 2.94 -19.44 13.86
N PHE A 66 2.27 -18.67 13.00
CA PHE A 66 0.99 -18.05 13.32
C PHE A 66 -0.12 -19.06 13.64
N ASN A 67 -0.17 -20.19 12.91
CA ASN A 67 -1.10 -21.29 13.21
C ASN A 67 -0.77 -22.04 14.51
N ALA A 68 0.52 -22.09 14.91
CA ALA A 68 0.98 -22.83 16.09
C ALA A 68 1.07 -21.98 17.38
N ALA A 69 1.03 -20.66 17.27
CA ALA A 69 1.09 -19.73 18.40
C ALA A 69 -0.15 -19.83 19.31
N SER A 70 -0.05 -19.42 20.57
CA SER A 70 -1.21 -19.27 21.45
C SER A 70 -2.22 -18.24 20.91
N ALA A 71 -3.43 -18.21 21.48
CA ALA A 71 -4.43 -17.20 21.13
C ALA A 71 -3.91 -15.78 21.39
N ALA A 72 -3.39 -15.52 22.60
CA ALA A 72 -2.86 -14.21 22.99
C ALA A 72 -1.68 -13.74 22.12
N GLU A 73 -0.79 -14.62 21.68
CA GLU A 73 0.30 -14.26 20.75
C GLU A 73 -0.21 -13.89 19.35
N ALA A 74 -1.21 -14.63 18.84
CA ALA A 74 -1.85 -14.33 17.56
C ALA A 74 -2.63 -13.01 17.62
N GLU A 75 -3.44 -12.81 18.67
CA GLU A 75 -4.17 -11.56 18.94
C GLU A 75 -3.22 -10.37 19.08
N THR A 76 -2.10 -10.52 19.80
CA THR A 76 -1.08 -9.46 19.93
C THR A 76 -0.46 -9.10 18.57
N LEU A 77 -0.17 -10.08 17.72
CA LEU A 77 0.33 -9.83 16.36
C LEU A 77 -0.72 -9.11 15.51
N LEU A 78 -1.98 -9.54 15.58
CA LEU A 78 -3.10 -8.98 14.83
C LEU A 78 -3.43 -7.55 15.27
N LEU A 79 -3.44 -7.27 16.57
CA LEU A 79 -3.56 -5.91 17.11
C LEU A 79 -2.43 -4.98 16.64
N SER A 80 -1.24 -5.52 16.37
CA SER A 80 -0.13 -4.77 15.73
C SER A 80 -0.31 -4.52 14.22
N CYS A 81 -1.42 -5.01 13.64
CA CYS A 81 -1.80 -4.86 12.23
C CYS A 81 -3.09 -4.04 12.07
N CYS A 82 -4.10 -4.28 12.91
CA CYS A 82 -5.34 -3.51 13.00
C CYS A 82 -5.74 -3.40 14.48
N HIS A 83 -5.99 -2.19 14.97
CA HIS A 83 -6.24 -1.94 16.39
C HIS A 83 -7.64 -2.37 16.90
N SER A 84 -8.42 -3.12 16.11
CA SER A 84 -9.72 -3.67 16.52
C SER A 84 -9.56 -5.01 17.27
N PRO A 85 -9.99 -5.14 18.55
CA PRO A 85 -9.99 -6.40 19.28
C PRO A 85 -10.89 -7.45 18.63
N ARG A 86 -12.09 -7.05 18.16
CA ARG A 86 -13.04 -7.92 17.44
C ARG A 86 -12.43 -8.54 16.20
N TRP A 87 -11.65 -7.76 15.43
CA TRP A 87 -10.94 -8.27 14.26
C TRP A 87 -9.89 -9.32 14.66
N ALA A 88 -9.07 -9.02 15.67
CA ALA A 88 -8.02 -9.90 16.16
C ALA A 88 -8.57 -11.22 16.72
N GLU A 89 -9.66 -11.18 17.49
CA GLU A 89 -10.39 -12.35 17.99
C GLU A 89 -10.91 -13.22 16.83
N ARG A 90 -11.65 -12.62 15.88
CA ARG A 90 -12.23 -13.33 14.72
C ARG A 90 -11.17 -14.04 13.90
N VAL A 91 -10.07 -13.37 13.57
CA VAL A 91 -8.98 -13.97 12.77
C VAL A 91 -8.21 -15.02 13.58
N THR A 92 -8.12 -14.89 14.90
CA THR A 92 -7.48 -15.88 15.79
C THR A 92 -8.29 -17.16 15.94
N ALA A 93 -9.62 -17.03 16.04
CA ALA A 93 -10.55 -18.14 16.29
C ALA A 93 -10.71 -19.11 15.10
N HIS A 94 -10.50 -18.65 13.86
CA HIS A 94 -10.63 -19.48 12.65
C HIS A 94 -9.31 -20.17 12.22
N ARG A 95 -8.28 -20.16 13.05
CA ARG A 95 -7.03 -20.93 12.83
C ARG A 95 -7.30 -22.44 12.95
N PRO A 96 -6.56 -23.31 12.23
CA PRO A 96 -5.42 -23.02 11.37
C PRO A 96 -5.80 -22.71 9.92
N TYR A 97 -5.09 -21.76 9.31
CA TYR A 97 -5.26 -21.41 7.89
C TYR A 97 -4.36 -22.26 6.98
N PRO A 98 -4.86 -22.79 5.85
CA PRO A 98 -4.09 -23.69 4.98
C PRO A 98 -3.05 -22.96 4.10
N THR A 99 -3.26 -21.69 3.78
CA THR A 99 -2.36 -20.85 2.98
C THR A 99 -2.34 -19.42 3.54
N VAL A 100 -1.34 -18.62 3.12
CA VAL A 100 -1.32 -17.19 3.47
C VAL A 100 -2.50 -16.48 2.83
N ASP A 101 -2.86 -16.80 1.58
CA ASP A 101 -4.01 -16.20 0.91
C ASP A 101 -5.33 -16.47 1.64
N ALA A 102 -5.50 -17.65 2.24
CA ALA A 102 -6.66 -17.98 3.07
C ALA A 102 -6.71 -17.14 4.37
N LEU A 103 -5.56 -16.90 5.01
CA LEU A 103 -5.45 -16.00 6.16
C LEU A 103 -5.72 -14.54 5.76
N LEU A 104 -5.15 -14.06 4.65
CA LEU A 104 -5.38 -12.70 4.18
C LEU A 104 -6.83 -12.48 3.70
N ALA A 105 -7.47 -13.49 3.12
CA ALA A 105 -8.90 -13.45 2.81
C ALA A 105 -9.77 -13.40 4.09
N ALA A 106 -9.51 -14.27 5.08
CA ALA A 106 -10.23 -14.24 6.35
C ALA A 106 -10.02 -12.92 7.12
N ALA A 107 -8.86 -12.29 6.97
CA ALA A 107 -8.56 -10.96 7.47
C ALA A 107 -9.35 -9.84 6.76
N ASP A 108 -9.60 -9.96 5.45
CA ASP A 108 -10.48 -9.05 4.70
C ASP A 108 -11.96 -9.23 5.09
N GLU A 109 -12.46 -10.47 5.14
CA GLU A 109 -13.84 -10.78 5.56
C GLU A 109 -14.11 -10.31 7.00
N ALA A 110 -13.20 -10.61 7.94
CA ALA A 110 -13.30 -10.11 9.31
C ALA A 110 -13.22 -8.57 9.41
N GLY A 111 -12.67 -7.90 8.39
CA GLY A 111 -12.68 -6.44 8.25
C GLY A 111 -14.00 -5.89 7.72
N TYR A 112 -14.68 -6.61 6.82
CA TYR A 112 -16.05 -6.27 6.38
C TYR A 112 -17.10 -6.54 7.48
N ASP A 113 -16.87 -7.51 8.36
CA ASP A 113 -17.72 -7.85 9.52
C ASP A 113 -17.61 -6.88 10.73
N LEU A 114 -16.83 -5.81 10.61
CA LEU A 114 -16.69 -4.80 11.66
C LEU A 114 -17.91 -3.89 11.71
N SER A 115 -18.47 -3.71 12.91
CA SER A 115 -19.50 -2.70 13.10
C SER A 115 -18.88 -1.31 13.05
N ARG A 116 -19.73 -0.29 12.92
CA ARG A 116 -19.27 1.11 13.01
C ARG A 116 -18.46 1.37 14.28
N ALA A 117 -18.84 0.82 15.43
CA ALA A 117 -18.10 1.04 16.68
C ALA A 117 -16.69 0.43 16.65
N ASP A 118 -16.53 -0.76 16.05
CA ASP A 118 -15.22 -1.42 15.92
C ASP A 118 -14.29 -0.68 14.95
N LEU A 119 -14.87 -0.05 13.91
CA LEU A 119 -14.16 0.79 12.95
C LEU A 119 -13.77 2.14 13.57
N ASP A 120 -14.70 2.80 14.26
CA ASP A 120 -14.47 4.08 14.93
C ASP A 120 -13.40 3.92 16.05
N GLU A 121 -13.40 2.81 16.81
CA GLU A 121 -12.35 2.46 17.78
C GLU A 121 -10.98 2.25 17.09
N ALA A 122 -10.93 1.42 16.05
CA ALA A 122 -9.68 1.12 15.37
C ALA A 122 -9.06 2.35 14.70
N LEU A 123 -9.87 3.21 14.07
CA LEU A 123 -9.44 4.47 13.44
C LEU A 123 -8.95 5.51 14.47
N ALA A 124 -9.55 5.54 15.67
CA ALA A 124 -9.10 6.40 16.76
C ALA A 124 -7.76 5.97 17.37
N ALA A 125 -7.39 4.69 17.25
CA ALA A 125 -6.11 4.15 17.69
C ALA A 125 -4.99 4.20 16.61
N GLU A 126 -5.32 4.56 15.36
CA GLU A 126 -4.34 4.75 14.30
C GLU A 126 -3.53 6.05 14.44
N SER A 127 -2.39 6.11 13.75
CA SER A 127 -1.50 7.28 13.74
C SER A 127 -1.18 7.73 12.32
N SER A 128 -1.53 8.97 12.00
CA SER A 128 -1.24 9.61 10.71
C SER A 128 0.27 9.61 10.44
N ALA A 129 0.70 9.02 9.33
CA ALA A 129 2.10 8.65 9.11
C ALA A 129 3.07 9.84 9.27
N PRO A 130 4.15 9.72 10.07
CA PRO A 130 5.10 10.81 10.25
C PRO A 130 5.82 11.13 8.93
N PRO A 131 6.12 12.41 8.66
CA PRO A 131 6.87 12.78 7.46
C PRO A 131 8.26 12.15 7.46
N HIS A 132 8.72 11.71 6.27
CA HIS A 132 10.07 11.18 6.08
C HIS A 132 11.14 12.14 6.63
N PRO A 133 12.17 11.66 7.36
CA PRO A 133 13.14 12.54 8.03
C PRO A 133 13.83 13.49 7.06
N ASP A 134 14.23 12.98 5.89
CA ASP A 134 14.94 13.74 4.85
C ASP A 134 14.05 14.65 4.00
N ALA A 135 12.73 14.67 4.25
CA ALA A 135 11.84 15.56 3.52
C ALA A 135 12.12 17.04 3.86
N PRO A 136 12.06 17.97 2.90
CA PRO A 136 12.30 19.39 3.13
C PRO A 136 11.41 19.94 4.27
N PRO A 137 11.90 20.86 5.14
CA PRO A 137 11.14 21.36 6.28
C PRO A 137 9.73 21.88 5.94
N ALA A 138 9.59 22.54 4.78
CA ALA A 138 8.30 23.00 4.25
C ALA A 138 7.33 21.83 3.96
N ALA A 139 7.79 20.76 3.30
CA ALA A 139 7.00 19.56 3.04
C ALA A 139 6.59 18.84 4.33
N ARG A 140 7.50 18.76 5.32
CA ARG A 140 7.21 18.17 6.64
C ARG A 140 6.15 18.95 7.42
N THR A 141 6.13 20.28 7.29
CA THR A 141 5.10 21.14 7.89
C THR A 141 3.79 21.09 7.11
N ALA A 142 3.81 21.07 5.78
CA ALA A 142 2.63 20.92 4.94
C ALA A 142 1.90 19.59 5.21
N LEU A 143 2.62 18.47 5.33
CA LEU A 143 2.01 17.17 5.66
C LEU A 143 1.37 17.16 7.06
N ARG A 144 2.04 17.73 8.08
CA ARG A 144 1.45 17.87 9.42
C ARG A 144 0.18 18.72 9.42
N ALA A 145 0.17 19.83 8.69
CA ALA A 145 -1.02 20.68 8.55
C ALA A 145 -2.16 19.95 7.82
N ALA A 146 -1.84 19.13 6.82
CA ALA A 146 -2.81 18.32 6.08
C ALA A 146 -3.44 17.23 6.98
N HIS A 147 -2.64 16.51 7.77
CA HIS A 147 -3.16 15.53 8.76
C HIS A 147 -4.01 16.23 9.83
N ALA A 148 -3.54 17.34 10.41
CA ALA A 148 -4.31 18.07 11.43
C ALA A 148 -5.65 18.62 10.89
N ALA A 149 -5.70 19.05 9.63
CA ALA A 149 -6.95 19.47 8.99
C ALA A 149 -7.92 18.29 8.79
N TYR A 150 -7.41 17.11 8.43
CA TYR A 150 -8.21 15.90 8.28
C TYR A 150 -8.73 15.39 9.64
N GLU A 151 -7.86 15.29 10.64
CA GLU A 151 -8.21 14.89 12.02
C GLU A 151 -9.24 15.86 12.63
N SER A 152 -9.12 17.16 12.36
CA SER A 152 -10.09 18.19 12.76
C SER A 152 -11.43 18.13 12.01
N SER A 153 -11.52 17.39 10.90
CA SER A 153 -12.75 17.27 10.09
C SER A 153 -13.50 15.97 10.36
N PHE A 154 -12.76 14.86 10.56
CA PHE A 154 -13.35 13.51 10.69
C PHE A 154 -13.15 12.87 12.07
N GLY A 155 -12.35 13.48 12.97
CA GLY A 155 -12.17 13.02 14.35
C GLY A 155 -11.23 11.83 14.54
N HIS A 156 -10.56 11.36 13.48
CA HIS A 156 -9.62 10.23 13.53
C HIS A 156 -8.42 10.44 12.58
N ALA A 157 -7.40 9.59 12.72
CA ALA A 157 -6.18 9.66 11.92
C ALA A 157 -6.41 9.39 10.42
N PHE A 158 -5.55 9.94 9.56
CA PHE A 158 -5.58 9.69 8.12
C PHE A 158 -4.95 8.34 7.77
N VAL A 159 -5.80 7.37 7.41
CA VAL A 159 -5.39 6.03 6.96
C VAL A 159 -5.40 5.92 5.44
N ILE A 160 -4.33 5.33 4.88
CA ILE A 160 -4.21 4.97 3.46
C ILE A 160 -3.25 3.78 3.31
N SER A 161 -3.59 2.82 2.45
CA SER A 161 -2.68 1.75 2.06
C SER A 161 -1.75 2.20 0.94
N LEU A 162 -0.45 1.93 1.13
CA LEU A 162 0.62 2.28 0.19
C LEU A 162 1.34 1.03 -0.35
N GLU A 163 0.71 -0.14 -0.25
CA GLU A 163 1.25 -1.45 -0.67
C GLU A 163 1.70 -1.42 -2.14
N ASN A 164 0.83 -0.91 -3.03
CA ASN A 164 1.07 -0.82 -4.48
C ASN A 164 1.73 0.51 -4.92
N VAL A 165 2.18 1.36 -3.99
CA VAL A 165 2.70 2.71 -4.28
C VAL A 165 4.21 2.73 -4.14
N ARG A 166 4.94 3.13 -5.20
CA ARG A 166 6.41 3.14 -5.20
C ARG A 166 6.94 4.09 -4.11
N PRO A 167 8.04 3.77 -3.41
CA PRO A 167 8.53 4.57 -2.29
C PRO A 167 8.66 6.08 -2.55
N GLY A 168 9.12 6.48 -3.73
CA GLY A 168 9.23 7.90 -4.11
C GLY A 168 7.90 8.61 -4.39
N GLU A 169 6.84 7.88 -4.72
CA GLU A 169 5.49 8.40 -5.04
C GLU A 169 4.60 8.49 -3.79
N ARG A 170 5.01 7.86 -2.68
CA ARG A 170 4.19 7.73 -1.46
C ARG A 170 3.80 9.07 -0.83
N LEU A 171 4.69 10.06 -0.81
CA LEU A 171 4.38 11.37 -0.23
C LEU A 171 3.32 12.10 -1.06
N ASP A 172 3.44 12.08 -2.39
CA ASP A 172 2.47 12.70 -3.29
C ASP A 172 1.13 11.97 -3.24
N GLN A 173 1.12 10.64 -3.14
CA GLN A 173 -0.11 9.86 -2.98
C GLN A 173 -0.82 10.15 -1.65
N VAL A 174 -0.09 10.29 -0.54
CA VAL A 174 -0.67 10.71 0.76
C VAL A 174 -1.26 12.12 0.65
N LEU A 175 -0.52 13.08 0.10
CA LEU A 175 -0.99 14.46 -0.06
C LEU A 175 -2.17 14.56 -1.05
N ALA A 176 -2.19 13.77 -2.12
CA ALA A 176 -3.34 13.66 -3.02
C ALA A 176 -4.56 13.06 -2.30
N GLY A 177 -4.38 11.95 -1.58
CA GLY A 177 -5.41 11.31 -0.79
C GLY A 177 -6.08 12.27 0.20
N ILE A 178 -5.30 12.96 1.04
CA ILE A 178 -5.82 13.94 2.00
C ILE A 178 -6.60 15.06 1.29
N ARG A 179 -6.03 15.65 0.22
CA ARG A 179 -6.68 16.74 -0.53
C ARG A 179 -7.98 16.33 -1.21
N SER A 180 -8.08 15.09 -1.70
CA SER A 180 -9.33 14.57 -2.25
C SER A 180 -10.37 14.29 -1.16
N ARG A 181 -9.95 13.71 -0.03
CA ARG A 181 -10.84 13.22 1.03
C ARG A 181 -11.32 14.30 1.99
N LEU A 182 -10.59 15.41 2.11
CA LEU A 182 -11.02 16.61 2.86
C LEU A 182 -12.31 17.28 2.32
N GLY A 183 -12.77 16.93 1.11
CA GLY A 183 -14.02 17.42 0.53
C GLY A 183 -15.22 16.48 0.69
N ASN A 184 -15.03 15.30 1.29
CA ASN A 184 -16.05 14.26 1.41
C ASN A 184 -17.03 14.54 2.56
N GLU A 185 -18.27 14.07 2.42
CA GLU A 185 -19.20 14.00 3.55
C GLU A 185 -18.72 12.95 4.57
N PRO A 186 -18.88 13.16 5.90
CA PRO A 186 -18.27 12.29 6.91
C PRO A 186 -18.62 10.80 6.81
N GLU A 187 -19.82 10.46 6.34
CA GLU A 187 -20.26 9.06 6.17
C GLU A 187 -19.69 8.41 4.89
N GLU A 188 -19.46 9.18 3.82
CA GLU A 188 -18.72 8.72 2.64
C GLU A 188 -17.25 8.50 2.99
N GLU A 189 -16.65 9.44 3.72
CA GLU A 189 -15.27 9.32 4.18
C GLU A 189 -15.08 8.15 5.14
N ARG A 190 -16.03 7.89 6.05
CA ARG A 190 -15.99 6.72 6.94
C ARG A 190 -15.93 5.39 6.18
N VAL A 191 -16.64 5.28 5.05
CA VAL A 191 -16.56 4.09 4.17
C VAL A 191 -15.18 3.98 3.53
N ILE A 192 -14.63 5.07 2.99
CA ILE A 192 -13.29 5.10 2.39
C ILE A 192 -12.21 4.76 3.43
N ALA A 193 -12.30 5.33 4.64
CA ALA A 193 -11.36 5.11 5.73
C ALA A 193 -11.38 3.65 6.23
N ALA A 194 -12.56 3.04 6.37
CA ALA A 194 -12.68 1.62 6.72
C ALA A 194 -12.03 0.71 5.65
N ASP A 195 -12.22 1.06 4.38
CA ASP A 195 -11.72 0.28 3.25
C ASP A 195 -10.18 0.42 3.09
N GLU A 196 -9.63 1.60 3.38
CA GLU A 196 -8.18 1.81 3.52
C GLU A 196 -7.59 1.12 4.76
N LEU A 197 -8.28 1.16 5.91
CA LEU A 197 -7.85 0.47 7.14
C LEU A 197 -7.74 -1.04 6.90
N ARG A 198 -8.71 -1.64 6.20
CA ARG A 198 -8.69 -3.05 5.79
C ARG A 198 -7.50 -3.38 4.88
N ARG A 199 -7.27 -2.58 3.83
CA ARG A 199 -6.08 -2.71 2.96
C ARG A 199 -4.76 -2.57 3.74
N LEU A 200 -4.71 -1.64 4.68
CA LEU A 200 -3.55 -1.37 5.53
C LEU A 200 -3.28 -2.52 6.52
N ALA A 201 -4.32 -3.09 7.12
CA ALA A 201 -4.26 -4.27 7.98
C ALA A 201 -3.75 -5.50 7.22
N ARG A 202 -4.27 -5.76 6.01
CA ARG A 202 -3.82 -6.83 5.11
C ARG A 202 -2.33 -6.70 4.78
N ALA A 203 -1.87 -5.51 4.38
CA ALA A 203 -0.47 -5.25 4.05
C ALA A 203 0.46 -5.40 5.28
N ARG A 204 0.03 -4.91 6.46
CA ARG A 204 0.76 -5.10 7.73
C ARG A 204 0.86 -6.58 8.11
N LEU A 205 -0.21 -7.35 8.00
CA LEU A 205 -0.24 -8.78 8.30
C LEU A 205 0.68 -9.58 7.35
N ALA A 206 0.62 -9.30 6.05
CA ALA A 206 1.55 -9.90 5.08
C ALA A 206 3.02 -9.64 5.44
N PHE A 207 3.35 -8.40 5.84
CA PHE A 207 4.70 -8.04 6.30
C PHE A 207 5.11 -8.76 7.59
N ARG A 208 4.21 -8.90 8.59
CA ARG A 208 4.49 -9.71 9.80
C ARG A 208 4.79 -11.18 9.47
N LEU A 209 4.18 -11.73 8.40
CA LEU A 209 4.39 -13.11 7.96
C LEU A 209 5.68 -13.30 7.12
N SER A 210 6.22 -12.25 6.48
CA SER A 210 7.54 -12.28 5.86
C SER A 210 8.67 -12.16 6.89
N GLU A 211 8.56 -11.24 7.86
CA GLU A 211 9.51 -11.11 8.97
C GLU A 211 9.45 -12.34 9.92
N GLY A 212 8.27 -12.94 10.04
CA GLY A 212 7.95 -13.98 11.00
C GLY A 212 7.72 -13.43 12.41
N LEU A 213 7.10 -14.24 13.29
CA LEU A 213 6.96 -13.89 14.71
C LEU A 213 8.35 -13.70 15.32
N THR A 214 8.71 -12.44 15.55
CA THR A 214 9.77 -12.01 16.46
C THR A 214 9.10 -11.62 17.76
N PRO A 215 9.29 -12.36 18.86
CA PRO A 215 8.79 -11.95 20.16
C PRO A 215 9.42 -10.61 20.52
N ARG A 216 8.59 -9.56 20.66
CA ARG A 216 9.03 -8.34 21.32
C ARG A 216 9.10 -8.64 22.82
N HIS A 217 10.27 -9.08 23.26
CA HIS A 217 10.60 -9.15 24.67
C HIS A 217 10.42 -7.75 25.26
N SER A 218 9.48 -7.61 26.20
CA SER A 218 9.36 -6.41 27.02
C SER A 218 10.52 -6.38 28.01
N GLU A 219 11.52 -5.55 27.76
CA GLU A 219 12.36 -5.00 28.81
C GLU A 219 11.73 -3.70 29.33
N ALA A 220 12.02 -3.37 30.60
CA ALA A 220 11.30 -2.40 31.43
C ALA A 220 12.12 -1.14 31.76
#